data_AF-A0A6B0XRG7-F1
#
_entry.id   AF-A0A6B0XRG7-F1
#
_cell.length_a   1.000
_cell.length_b   1.000
_cell.length_c   1.000
_cell.angle_alpha   90.00
_cell.angle_beta   90.00
_cell.angle_gamma   90.00
#
_symmetry.space_group_name_H-M   'P 1'
#
loop_
_entity.id
_entity.type
_entity.pdbx_description
1 polymer ?
#
loop_
_entity_poly.entity_id
_entity_poly.type
_entity_poly.pdbx_seq_one_letter_code
_entity_poly.pdbx_strand_id
1 'polypeptide(L)'
;MLRYRLADGEAAPPSRIPIVPPPTGFDGALDAVLPRPGPQPVESAADFVVSGFIRDEPPDPDGVEAVLLFIGDELTVHQPGAHRRPDLAALYGPPFENGGFAFRASADREIVEHEGVLAYAVSRRGVASRLRFAYLPLEREPANREVLPTTDGRRLTVRPPGDGYHGEVDLLVSENRVEIEGWVVDATRGERPRQIVIYRDGHFLINLGLNQERPDIAARFGSPDLLRAGFRGVVPGESDAASFVERYRVFAVMLRGAAVELNAPRPAP
;
A
#
# COMPACT_ATOMS: atom_id res chain seq x y z
N MET A 1 1.15 24.30 1.01
CA MET A 1 2.55 24.79 0.94
C MET A 1 3.39 23.72 1.61
N LEU A 2 4.21 22.97 0.86
CA LEU A 2 5.00 21.84 1.38
C LEU A 2 5.98 22.36 2.44
N ARG A 3 5.89 21.85 3.67
CA ARG A 3 6.84 22.17 4.74
C ARG A 3 7.90 21.07 4.76
N TYR A 4 9.18 21.44 4.67
CA TYR A 4 10.28 20.49 4.75
C TYR A 4 11.04 20.66 6.07
N ARG A 5 11.47 19.55 6.67
CA ARG A 5 12.43 19.51 7.77
C ARG A 5 13.57 18.57 7.42
N LEU A 6 14.80 19.01 7.67
CA LEU A 6 15.99 18.16 7.60
C LEU A 6 16.13 17.46 8.95
N ALA A 7 16.11 16.13 8.96
CA ALA A 7 16.22 15.36 10.20
C ALA A 7 17.67 15.32 10.71
N ASP A 8 18.67 15.30 9.81
CA ASP A 8 20.09 15.17 10.15
C ASP A 8 20.97 16.06 9.26
N GLY A 9 21.45 17.19 9.79
CA GLY A 9 22.54 17.99 9.19
C GLY A 9 22.19 18.81 7.94
N GLU A 10 22.90 19.92 7.77
CA GLU A 10 22.73 20.91 6.69
C GLU A 10 22.96 20.32 5.28
N ALA A 11 21.88 19.95 4.61
CA ALA A 11 21.83 19.95 3.14
C ALA A 11 20.44 20.38 2.68
N ALA A 12 20.34 21.56 2.06
CA ALA A 12 19.07 22.01 1.48
C ALA A 12 18.58 20.99 0.43
N PRO A 13 17.31 20.59 0.44
CA PRO A 13 16.80 19.62 -0.52
C PRO A 13 16.93 20.19 -1.94
N PRO A 14 17.46 19.43 -2.92
CA PRO A 14 17.60 19.91 -4.28
C PRO A 14 16.23 20.33 -4.85
N SER A 15 16.22 21.48 -5.52
CA SER A 15 15.00 22.19 -5.93
C SER A 15 14.10 21.40 -6.90
N ARG A 16 14.65 20.40 -7.62
CA ARG A 16 13.93 19.44 -8.46
C ARG A 16 14.71 18.13 -8.53
N ILE A 17 14.16 17.04 -7.99
CA ILE A 17 14.63 15.69 -8.29
C ILE A 17 13.68 15.11 -9.35
N PRO A 18 14.15 14.76 -10.56
CA PRO A 18 13.29 14.14 -11.54
C PRO A 18 12.79 12.79 -11.01
N ILE A 19 11.47 12.64 -10.88
CA ILE A 19 10.84 11.34 -10.64
C ILE A 19 10.77 10.65 -12.00
N VAL A 20 11.81 9.89 -12.33
CA VAL A 20 11.84 9.03 -13.51
C VAL A 20 11.20 7.69 -13.14
N PRO A 21 10.48 7.00 -14.06
CA PRO A 21 10.25 5.56 -13.91
C PRO A 21 11.61 4.94 -13.61
N PRO A 22 11.73 4.07 -12.60
CA PRO A 22 13.03 3.55 -12.21
C PRO A 22 13.74 3.06 -13.47
N PRO A 23 14.97 3.54 -13.78
CA PRO A 23 15.76 2.94 -14.84
C PRO A 23 15.79 1.44 -14.56
N THR A 24 15.78 0.62 -15.62
CA THR A 24 15.85 -0.83 -15.49
C THR A 24 16.91 -1.22 -14.46
N GLY A 25 16.49 -1.77 -13.31
CA GLY A 25 17.39 -2.17 -12.23
C GLY A 25 17.27 -1.40 -10.90
N PHE A 26 16.59 -0.25 -10.84
CA PHE A 26 16.27 0.41 -9.57
C PHE A 26 14.94 -0.08 -8.99
N ASP A 27 14.97 -0.59 -7.77
CA ASP A 27 13.81 -1.12 -7.07
C ASP A 27 13.89 -0.91 -5.56
N GLY A 28 12.77 -0.95 -4.84
CA GLY A 28 12.77 -0.89 -3.38
C GLY A 28 11.38 -1.00 -2.75
N ALA A 29 11.37 -1.32 -1.46
CA ALA A 29 10.14 -1.42 -0.68
C ALA A 29 10.37 -1.03 0.78
N LEU A 30 9.29 -0.57 1.41
CA LEU A 30 9.16 -0.48 2.85
C LEU A 30 8.90 -1.88 3.41
N ASP A 31 9.75 -2.33 4.32
CA ASP A 31 9.49 -3.54 5.10
C ASP A 31 8.49 -3.22 6.22
N ALA A 32 8.64 -2.06 6.88
CA ALA A 32 7.78 -1.67 7.97
C ALA A 32 7.85 -0.17 8.32
N VAL A 33 6.71 0.36 8.75
CA VAL A 33 6.58 1.62 9.50
C VAL A 33 5.87 1.28 10.80
N LEU A 34 6.62 1.09 11.88
CA LEU A 34 6.09 0.56 13.14
C LEU A 34 6.18 1.59 14.26
N PRO A 35 5.10 1.83 15.02
CA PRO A 35 5.17 2.65 16.21
C PRO A 35 6.06 1.96 17.25
N ARG A 36 6.90 2.73 17.95
CA ARG A 36 7.69 2.17 19.05
C ARG A 36 6.82 1.94 20.28
N PRO A 37 6.98 0.80 20.98
CA PRO A 37 6.42 0.63 22.31
C PRO A 37 7.11 1.61 23.28
N GLY A 38 6.32 2.43 23.95
CA GLY A 38 6.76 3.44 24.92
C GLY A 38 5.55 4.09 25.60
N PRO A 39 5.74 4.92 26.65
CA PRO A 39 4.63 5.68 27.22
C PRO A 39 3.96 6.47 26.09
N GLN A 40 2.63 6.34 25.96
CA GLN A 40 1.87 7.07 24.95
C GLN A 40 2.23 8.56 25.08
N PRO A 41 2.73 9.19 24.01
CA PRO A 41 3.02 10.61 24.07
C PRO A 41 1.73 11.36 24.41
N VAL A 42 1.88 12.40 25.23
CA VAL A 42 0.78 13.30 25.65
C VAL A 42 0.29 14.14 24.45
N GLU A 43 1.02 14.10 23.33
CA GLU A 43 0.73 14.71 22.03
C GLU A 43 0.52 13.63 20.95
N SER A 44 -0.17 13.96 19.85
CA SER A 44 -0.46 13.01 18.75
C SER A 44 0.78 12.51 18.00
N ALA A 45 1.93 13.16 18.19
CA ALA A 45 3.20 12.78 17.59
C ALA A 45 3.76 11.50 18.24
N ALA A 46 3.88 10.43 17.45
CA ALA A 46 4.48 9.15 17.82
C ALA A 46 5.81 8.93 17.10
N ASP A 47 6.69 8.16 17.74
CA ASP A 47 7.94 7.70 17.16
C ASP A 47 7.75 6.39 16.39
N PHE A 48 8.21 6.39 15.14
CA PHE A 48 8.20 5.26 14.24
C PHE A 48 9.62 4.79 13.93
N VAL A 49 9.77 3.48 13.77
CA VAL A 49 10.90 2.91 13.04
C VAL A 49 10.44 2.68 11.61
N VAL A 50 11.14 3.29 10.66
CA VAL A 50 10.91 3.11 9.23
C VAL A 50 12.08 2.29 8.68
N SER A 51 11.76 1.16 8.05
CA SER A 51 12.75 0.26 7.47
C SER A 51 12.32 -0.26 6.11
N GLY A 52 13.31 -0.68 5.33
CA GLY A 52 13.09 -1.17 3.99
C GLY A 52 14.38 -1.58 3.31
N PHE A 53 14.27 -1.76 2.00
CA PHE A 53 15.42 -1.95 1.15
C PHE A 53 15.30 -1.21 -0.16
N ILE A 54 16.47 -0.97 -0.74
CA ILE A 54 16.67 -0.44 -2.07
C ILE A 54 17.67 -1.33 -2.79
N ARG A 55 17.33 -1.66 -4.03
CA ARG A 55 18.18 -2.30 -5.02
C ARG A 55 18.43 -1.26 -6.11
N ASP A 56 19.66 -0.81 -6.24
CA ASP A 56 20.10 0.00 -7.37
C ASP A 56 21.01 -0.86 -8.25
N GLU A 57 20.79 -0.91 -9.56
CA GLU A 57 21.61 -1.70 -10.47
C GLU A 57 22.26 -0.80 -11.54
N PRO A 58 23.60 -0.90 -11.76
CA PRO A 58 24.55 -1.71 -10.99
C PRO A 58 24.65 -1.25 -9.52
N PRO A 59 24.97 -2.16 -8.58
CA PRO A 59 25.02 -1.85 -7.15
C PRO A 59 25.94 -0.68 -6.86
N ASP A 60 25.43 0.30 -6.11
CA ASP A 60 26.24 1.35 -5.53
C ASP A 60 26.89 0.82 -4.24
N PRO A 61 28.23 0.75 -4.14
CA PRO A 61 28.90 0.25 -2.94
C PRO A 61 28.59 1.08 -1.69
N ASP A 62 28.23 2.35 -1.88
CA ASP A 62 27.89 3.25 -0.79
C ASP A 62 26.37 3.33 -0.53
N GLY A 63 25.59 2.52 -1.25
CA GLY A 63 24.14 2.44 -1.13
C GLY A 63 23.41 3.70 -1.60
N VAL A 64 22.22 3.93 -1.04
CA VAL A 64 21.42 5.10 -1.34
C VAL A 64 21.90 6.36 -0.61
N GLU A 65 21.65 7.52 -1.19
CA GLU A 65 22.01 8.82 -0.64
C GLU A 65 21.06 9.24 0.49
N ALA A 66 19.75 9.08 0.25
CA ALA A 66 18.72 9.52 1.17
C ALA A 66 17.42 8.72 0.99
N VAL A 67 16.62 8.69 2.05
CA VAL A 67 15.21 8.31 1.99
C VAL A 67 14.36 9.55 2.30
N LEU A 68 13.51 9.92 1.36
CA LEU A 68 12.52 10.98 1.51
C LEU A 68 11.23 10.36 2.03
N LEU A 69 10.69 10.88 3.13
CA LEU A 69 9.38 10.48 3.64
C LEU A 69 8.42 11.65 3.58
N PHE A 70 7.27 11.41 2.96
CA PHE A 70 6.11 12.28 2.96
C PHE A 70 5.05 11.69 3.89
N ILE A 71 4.65 12.46 4.91
CA ILE A 71 3.59 12.11 5.85
C ILE A 71 2.63 13.29 5.89
N GLY A 72 1.42 13.11 5.34
CA GLY A 72 0.53 14.21 5.02
C GLY A 72 1.24 15.25 4.13
N ASP A 73 1.32 16.49 4.61
CA ASP A 73 1.96 17.62 3.92
C ASP A 73 3.43 17.86 4.32
N GLU A 74 3.99 17.01 5.19
CA GLU A 74 5.36 17.15 5.69
C GLU A 74 6.33 16.25 4.92
N LEU A 75 7.42 16.85 4.44
CA LEU A 75 8.56 16.14 3.85
C LEU A 75 9.73 16.11 4.84
N THR A 76 10.25 14.92 5.12
CA THR A 76 11.48 14.72 5.87
C THR A 76 12.52 13.96 5.03
N VAL A 77 13.79 14.32 5.22
CA VAL A 77 14.93 13.69 4.54
C VAL A 77 15.74 12.96 5.58
N HIS A 78 15.99 11.67 5.35
CA HIS A 78 16.72 10.79 6.26
C HIS A 78 17.92 10.17 5.57
N GLN A 79 19.04 10.09 6.29
CA GLN A 79 20.14 9.26 5.84
C GLN A 79 19.79 7.77 6.08
N PRO A 80 20.04 6.90 5.10
CA PRO A 80 19.80 5.47 5.26
C PRO A 80 20.77 4.94 6.32
N GLY A 81 20.25 4.54 7.48
CA GLY A 81 21.05 3.92 8.53
C GLY A 81 21.61 2.55 8.11
N ALA A 82 22.65 2.07 8.79
CA ALA A 82 23.28 0.78 8.50
C ALA A 82 22.32 -0.40 8.80
N HIS A 83 21.62 -0.89 7.78
CA HIS A 83 20.77 -2.06 7.88
C HIS A 83 21.19 -3.11 6.85
N ARG A 84 21.75 -4.22 7.33
CA ARG A 84 22.19 -5.31 6.45
C ARG A 84 21.02 -6.21 6.05
N ARG A 85 21.08 -6.69 4.81
CA ARG A 85 20.09 -7.55 4.16
C ARG A 85 20.76 -8.78 3.54
N PRO A 86 21.16 -9.77 4.35
CA PRO A 86 21.72 -11.03 3.84
C PRO A 86 20.76 -11.77 2.90
N ASP A 87 19.45 -11.57 3.07
CA ASP A 87 18.41 -12.08 2.18
C ASP A 87 18.52 -11.50 0.76
N LEU A 88 18.79 -10.20 0.62
CA LEU A 88 19.03 -9.58 -0.68
C LEU A 88 20.36 -10.05 -1.28
N ALA A 89 21.38 -10.23 -0.44
CA ALA A 89 22.65 -10.78 -0.89
C ALA A 89 22.51 -12.21 -1.42
N ALA A 90 21.67 -13.03 -0.78
CA ALA A 90 21.38 -14.38 -1.24
C ALA A 90 20.59 -14.41 -2.57
N LEU A 91 19.68 -13.46 -2.78
CA LEU A 91 18.85 -13.38 -3.99
C LEU A 91 19.57 -12.73 -5.19
N TYR A 92 20.36 -11.70 -4.95
CA TYR A 92 20.91 -10.83 -6.00
C TYR A 92 22.44 -10.75 -6.01
N GLY A 93 23.11 -11.32 -5.01
CA GLY A 93 24.56 -11.38 -4.88
C GLY A 93 25.12 -10.45 -3.79
N PRO A 94 26.37 -10.68 -3.34
CA PRO A 94 26.98 -9.99 -2.19
C PRO A 94 26.90 -8.45 -2.17
N PRO A 95 26.99 -7.72 -3.31
CA PRO A 95 26.89 -6.26 -3.31
C PRO A 95 25.59 -5.69 -2.75
N PHE A 96 24.52 -6.47 -2.70
CA PHE A 96 23.21 -6.03 -2.20
C PHE A 96 23.02 -6.23 -0.68
N GLU A 97 24.01 -6.74 0.04
CA GLU A 97 23.94 -6.92 1.50
C GLU A 97 23.69 -5.59 2.23
N ASN A 98 24.18 -4.47 1.71
CA ASN A 98 24.02 -3.15 2.32
C ASN A 98 22.85 -2.33 1.72
N GLY A 99 21.97 -2.97 0.95
CA GLY A 99 20.81 -2.31 0.34
C GLY A 99 19.68 -1.97 1.31
N GLY A 100 19.79 -2.34 2.59
CA GLY A 100 18.78 -2.04 3.60
C GLY A 100 18.92 -0.64 4.19
N PHE A 101 17.81 -0.11 4.70
CA PHE A 101 17.82 1.08 5.54
C PHE A 101 16.91 0.89 6.75
N ALA A 102 17.26 1.55 7.86
CA ALA A 102 16.39 1.72 9.01
C ALA A 102 16.73 3.03 9.72
N PHE A 103 15.71 3.83 10.03
CA PHE A 103 15.89 5.08 10.77
C PHE A 103 14.62 5.42 11.55
N ARG A 104 14.70 6.48 12.36
CA ARG A 104 13.60 6.95 13.20
C ARG A 104 12.91 8.14 12.56
N ALA A 105 11.59 8.16 12.62
CA ALA A 105 10.79 9.31 12.22
C ALA A 105 9.73 9.58 13.29
N SER A 106 9.41 10.84 13.53
CA SER A 106 8.32 11.25 14.42
C SER A 106 7.21 11.88 13.58
N ALA A 107 5.98 11.43 13.78
CA ALA A 107 4.83 11.90 13.01
C ALA A 107 3.53 11.71 13.78
N ASP A 108 2.45 12.37 13.37
CA ASP A 108 1.13 12.10 13.91
C ASP A 108 0.70 10.66 13.58
N ARG A 109 0.39 9.88 14.61
CA ARG A 109 0.02 8.47 14.45
C ARG A 109 -1.26 8.29 13.65
N GLU A 110 -2.24 9.16 13.84
CA GLU A 110 -3.51 9.07 13.15
C GLU A 110 -3.32 9.30 11.65
N ILE A 111 -2.46 10.25 11.27
CA ILE A 111 -2.13 10.51 9.86
C ILE A 111 -1.44 9.28 9.25
N VAL A 112 -0.45 8.70 9.92
CA VAL A 112 0.26 7.51 9.42
C VAL A 112 -0.70 6.32 9.25
N GLU A 113 -1.55 6.04 10.25
CA GLU A 113 -2.47 4.90 10.21
C GLU A 113 -3.59 5.06 9.16
N HIS A 114 -4.00 6.29 8.83
CA HIS A 114 -5.04 6.54 7.83
C HIS A 114 -4.50 6.74 6.40
N GLU A 115 -3.43 7.53 6.25
CA GLU A 115 -2.90 7.95 4.95
C GLU A 115 -1.68 7.14 4.50
N GLY A 116 -0.91 6.63 5.46
CA GLY A 116 0.35 5.94 5.21
C GLY A 116 1.50 6.89 4.92
N VAL A 117 2.68 6.31 4.83
CA VAL A 117 3.89 7.05 4.45
C VAL A 117 4.17 6.86 2.97
N LEU A 118 4.41 7.95 2.26
CA LEU A 118 4.94 7.90 0.90
C LEU A 118 6.45 8.09 0.96
N ALA A 119 7.19 7.04 0.57
CA ALA A 119 8.65 7.05 0.64
C ALA A 119 9.29 7.02 -0.75
N TYR A 120 10.37 7.77 -0.91
CA TYR A 120 11.25 7.71 -2.09
C TYR A 120 12.68 7.44 -1.63
N ALA A 121 13.37 6.57 -2.35
CA ALA A 121 14.81 6.40 -2.21
C ALA A 121 15.53 7.21 -3.28
N VAL A 122 16.53 7.97 -2.86
CA VAL A 122 17.40 8.76 -3.74
C VAL A 122 18.72 8.04 -3.88
N SER A 123 19.05 7.60 -5.10
CA SER A 123 20.38 7.12 -5.44
C SER A 123 21.38 8.26 -5.48
N ARG A 124 22.66 7.96 -5.23
CA ARG A 124 23.77 8.91 -5.46
C ARG A 124 23.97 9.28 -6.93
N ARG A 125 23.26 8.59 -7.84
CA ARG A 125 23.21 8.88 -9.27
C ARG A 125 22.14 9.91 -9.63
N GLY A 126 21.46 10.50 -8.64
CA GLY A 126 20.45 11.55 -8.83
C GLY A 126 19.08 11.03 -9.27
N VAL A 127 18.82 9.73 -9.12
CA VAL A 127 17.52 9.11 -9.41
C VAL A 127 16.76 8.91 -8.10
N ALA A 128 15.53 9.43 -8.03
CA ALA A 128 14.59 9.10 -6.97
C ALA A 128 13.53 8.10 -7.45
N SER A 129 13.36 7.00 -6.73
CA SER A 129 12.30 6.03 -7.02
C SER A 129 11.40 5.82 -5.81
N ARG A 130 10.11 5.70 -6.09
CA ARG A 130 9.09 5.46 -5.07
C ARG A 130 9.27 4.06 -4.50
N LEU A 131 9.37 3.96 -3.18
CA LEU A 131 9.37 2.67 -2.49
C LEU A 131 7.96 2.09 -2.49
N ARG A 132 7.87 0.80 -2.80
CA ARG A 132 6.62 0.06 -2.68
C ARG A 132 6.28 -0.21 -1.22
N PHE A 133 5.03 -0.56 -0.99
CA PHE A 133 4.57 -1.16 0.27
C PHE A 133 3.90 -2.49 -0.03
N ALA A 134 3.71 -3.30 1.01
CA ALA A 134 2.98 -4.55 0.93
C ALA A 134 1.79 -4.56 1.90
N TYR A 135 0.78 -5.36 1.56
CA TYR A 135 -0.29 -5.73 2.47
C TYR A 135 0.19 -6.88 3.36
N LEU A 136 -0.12 -6.79 4.65
CA LEU A 136 0.26 -7.76 5.67
C LEU A 136 -0.92 -8.70 6.00
N PRO A 137 -0.68 -9.83 6.69
CA PRO A 137 -1.77 -10.69 7.15
C PRO A 137 -2.83 -9.92 7.93
N LEU A 138 -4.09 -10.35 7.83
CA LEU A 138 -5.19 -9.73 8.54
C LEU A 138 -4.96 -9.78 10.05
N GLU A 139 -5.23 -8.67 10.73
CA GLU A 139 -5.16 -8.56 12.18
C GLU A 139 -6.55 -8.38 12.78
N ARG A 140 -6.76 -8.94 13.98
CA ARG A 140 -7.92 -8.66 14.82
C ARG A 140 -7.51 -7.73 15.95
N GLU A 141 -8.10 -6.56 15.98
CA GLU A 141 -7.98 -5.57 17.05
C GLU A 141 -8.99 -5.85 18.18
N PRO A 142 -8.82 -5.21 19.35
CA PRO A 142 -9.81 -5.23 20.43
C PRO A 142 -11.22 -4.88 19.93
N ALA A 143 -12.24 -5.41 20.62
CA ALA A 143 -13.64 -5.37 20.17
C ALA A 143 -13.94 -6.15 18.87
N ASN A 144 -13.06 -7.09 18.49
CA ASN A 144 -13.23 -7.98 17.34
C ASN A 144 -13.32 -7.23 15.99
N ARG A 145 -12.64 -6.08 15.91
CA ARG A 145 -12.51 -5.29 14.68
C ARG A 145 -11.38 -5.86 13.84
N GLU A 146 -11.64 -6.17 12.58
CA GLU A 146 -10.60 -6.59 11.65
C GLU A 146 -9.95 -5.38 10.96
N VAL A 147 -8.65 -5.47 10.73
CA VAL A 147 -7.88 -4.47 10.00
C VAL A 147 -6.96 -5.12 8.97
N LEU A 148 -6.73 -4.41 7.86
CA LEU A 148 -5.71 -4.71 6.87
C LEU A 148 -4.50 -3.80 7.13
N PRO A 149 -3.44 -4.31 7.79
CA PRO A 149 -2.21 -3.58 7.96
C PRO A 149 -1.39 -3.57 6.66
N THR A 150 -0.60 -2.51 6.47
CA THR A 150 0.34 -2.36 5.36
C THR A 150 1.71 -1.92 5.85
N THR A 151 2.76 -2.22 5.09
CA THR A 151 4.14 -1.88 5.47
C THR A 151 4.47 -0.40 5.42
N ASP A 152 3.61 0.44 4.81
CA ASP A 152 3.68 1.90 4.86
C ASP A 152 2.99 2.51 6.09
N GLY A 153 2.53 1.67 7.03
CA GLY A 153 1.98 2.10 8.33
C GLY A 153 0.46 2.24 8.36
N ARG A 154 -0.25 2.10 7.23
CA ARG A 154 -1.72 2.15 7.27
C ARG A 154 -2.30 0.96 8.00
N ARG A 155 -3.42 1.22 8.68
CA ARG A 155 -4.25 0.22 9.35
C ARG A 155 -5.69 0.38 8.86
N LEU A 156 -6.00 -0.25 7.73
CA LEU A 156 -7.27 -0.06 7.06
C LEU A 156 -8.36 -0.84 7.79
N THR A 157 -9.35 -0.14 8.32
CA THR A 157 -10.45 -0.82 9.01
C THR A 157 -11.33 -1.56 8.03
N VAL A 158 -11.56 -2.85 8.31
CA VAL A 158 -12.54 -3.66 7.58
C VAL A 158 -13.94 -3.18 7.93
N ARG A 159 -14.72 -2.90 6.89
CA ARG A 159 -16.13 -2.53 7.00
C ARG A 159 -16.95 -3.39 6.02
N PRO A 160 -18.17 -3.80 6.40
CA PRO A 160 -19.09 -4.35 5.42
C PRO A 160 -19.57 -3.25 4.44
N PRO A 161 -20.19 -3.62 3.31
CA PRO A 161 -20.90 -2.66 2.48
C PRO A 161 -22.07 -2.05 3.27
N GLY A 162 -22.37 -0.77 3.04
CA GLY A 162 -23.27 0.03 3.87
C GLY A 162 -22.69 1.42 4.17
N ASP A 163 -23.46 2.28 4.83
CA ASP A 163 -23.05 3.64 5.23
C ASP A 163 -22.49 4.49 4.06
N GLY A 164 -23.02 4.30 2.86
CA GLY A 164 -22.58 4.97 1.63
C GLY A 164 -21.63 4.16 0.76
N TYR A 165 -21.08 3.05 1.27
CA TYR A 165 -20.33 2.11 0.43
C TYR A 165 -21.30 1.15 -0.26
N HIS A 166 -21.23 1.13 -1.59
CA HIS A 166 -22.01 0.21 -2.43
C HIS A 166 -21.06 -0.59 -3.29
N GLY A 167 -21.26 -1.88 -3.40
CA GLY A 167 -20.47 -2.71 -4.30
C GLY A 167 -20.96 -4.14 -4.37
N GLU A 168 -20.57 -4.79 -5.45
CA GLU A 168 -20.89 -6.17 -5.77
C GLU A 168 -19.66 -6.82 -6.39
N VAL A 169 -19.57 -8.13 -6.20
CA VAL A 169 -18.56 -8.98 -6.84
C VAL A 169 -19.26 -10.23 -7.33
N ASP A 170 -18.93 -10.64 -8.54
CA ASP A 170 -19.44 -11.82 -9.22
C ASP A 170 -18.26 -12.75 -9.52
N LEU A 171 -18.53 -14.06 -9.53
CA LEU A 171 -17.54 -15.09 -9.80
C LEU A 171 -17.77 -15.72 -11.17
N LEU A 172 -16.76 -15.66 -12.02
CA LEU A 172 -16.72 -16.29 -13.33
C LEU A 172 -15.80 -17.51 -13.23
N VAL A 173 -16.41 -18.68 -13.02
CA VAL A 173 -15.69 -19.95 -12.86
C VAL A 173 -15.63 -20.69 -14.19
N SER A 174 -14.44 -21.17 -14.52
CA SER A 174 -14.16 -22.07 -15.63
C SER A 174 -13.29 -23.22 -15.14
N GLU A 175 -13.18 -24.32 -15.89
CA GLU A 175 -12.53 -25.57 -15.46
C GLU A 175 -11.15 -25.39 -14.79
N ASN A 176 -10.37 -24.38 -15.22
CA ASN A 176 -9.00 -24.14 -14.74
C ASN A 176 -8.75 -22.71 -14.24
N ARG A 177 -9.80 -21.91 -14.04
CA ARG A 177 -9.64 -20.48 -13.72
C ARG A 177 -10.85 -19.95 -12.97
N VAL A 178 -10.57 -19.21 -11.91
CA VAL A 178 -11.52 -18.29 -11.29
C VAL A 178 -11.17 -16.86 -11.71
N GLU A 179 -12.15 -16.17 -12.27
CA GLU A 179 -12.10 -14.73 -12.50
C GLU A 179 -13.16 -14.06 -11.62
N ILE A 180 -12.84 -12.89 -11.09
CA ILE A 180 -13.83 -12.03 -10.44
C ILE A 180 -14.08 -10.81 -11.30
N GLU A 181 -15.31 -10.33 -11.29
CA GLU A 181 -15.65 -9.01 -11.77
C GLU A 181 -16.61 -8.33 -10.81
N GLY A 182 -16.73 -7.01 -10.89
CA GLY A 182 -17.59 -6.29 -9.96
C GLY A 182 -17.38 -4.79 -10.03
N TRP A 183 -17.96 -4.11 -9.05
CA TRP A 183 -17.87 -2.67 -8.90
C TRP A 183 -17.99 -2.29 -7.43
N VAL A 184 -17.43 -1.14 -7.07
CA VAL A 184 -17.59 -0.59 -5.73
C VAL A 184 -17.34 0.92 -5.71
N VAL A 185 -18.11 1.64 -4.91
CA VAL A 185 -18.07 3.11 -4.78
C VAL A 185 -18.38 3.54 -3.34
N ASP A 186 -17.88 4.72 -2.95
CA ASP A 186 -18.45 5.55 -1.88
C ASP A 186 -19.42 6.53 -2.52
N ALA A 187 -20.72 6.22 -2.47
CA ALA A 187 -21.77 7.06 -3.05
C ALA A 187 -22.00 8.35 -2.26
N THR A 188 -21.67 8.37 -0.96
CA THR A 188 -21.78 9.57 -0.13
C THR A 188 -20.77 10.63 -0.57
N ARG A 189 -19.60 10.21 -1.04
CA ARG A 189 -18.52 11.10 -1.49
C ARG A 189 -18.34 11.18 -3.00
N GLY A 190 -19.02 10.32 -3.76
CA GLY A 190 -18.81 10.21 -5.21
C GLY A 190 -17.40 9.69 -5.56
N GLU A 191 -16.80 8.86 -4.70
CA GLU A 191 -15.44 8.35 -4.84
C GLU A 191 -15.44 6.87 -5.24
N ARG A 192 -14.47 6.47 -6.07
CA ARG A 192 -14.15 5.06 -6.35
C ARG A 192 -12.98 4.59 -5.47
N PRO A 193 -12.81 3.28 -5.19
CA PRO A 193 -11.66 2.83 -4.41
C PRO A 193 -10.35 3.07 -5.17
N ARG A 194 -9.22 2.94 -4.45
CA ARG A 194 -7.89 2.92 -5.04
C ARG A 194 -7.65 1.63 -5.84
N GLN A 195 -8.06 0.51 -5.27
CA GLN A 195 -7.83 -0.83 -5.82
C GLN A 195 -8.69 -1.86 -5.09
N ILE A 196 -8.75 -3.06 -5.66
CA ILE A 196 -9.26 -4.25 -4.99
C ILE A 196 -8.07 -5.06 -4.48
N VAL A 197 -8.17 -5.62 -3.28
CA VAL A 197 -7.18 -6.54 -2.72
C VAL A 197 -7.86 -7.83 -2.34
N ILE A 198 -7.22 -8.94 -2.64
CA ILE A 198 -7.74 -10.28 -2.43
C ILE A 198 -6.81 -10.98 -1.44
N TYR A 199 -7.43 -11.56 -0.42
CA TYR A 199 -6.77 -12.37 0.59
C TYR A 199 -7.21 -13.82 0.44
N ARG A 200 -6.31 -14.75 0.77
CA ARG A 200 -6.59 -16.18 0.92
C ARG A 200 -6.14 -16.63 2.31
N ASP A 201 -7.04 -17.26 3.05
CA ASP A 201 -6.77 -17.79 4.40
C ASP A 201 -6.13 -16.76 5.35
N GLY A 202 -6.54 -15.49 5.24
CA GLY A 202 -6.01 -14.40 6.08
C GLY A 202 -4.71 -13.74 5.58
N HIS A 203 -4.14 -14.20 4.47
CA HIS A 203 -2.92 -13.64 3.87
C HIS A 203 -3.22 -12.92 2.55
N PHE A 204 -2.52 -11.79 2.31
CA PHE A 204 -2.61 -11.09 1.03
C PHE A 204 -2.15 -12.00 -0.11
N LEU A 205 -2.93 -12.04 -1.19
CA LEU A 205 -2.63 -12.83 -2.37
C LEU A 205 -2.29 -11.94 -3.57
N ILE A 206 -3.20 -11.04 -3.94
CA ILE A 206 -3.07 -10.20 -5.14
C ILE A 206 -3.93 -8.94 -5.02
N ASN A 207 -3.58 -7.90 -5.77
CA ASN A 207 -4.39 -6.71 -5.96
C ASN A 207 -4.83 -6.55 -7.43
N LEU A 208 -6.03 -6.00 -7.64
CA LEU A 208 -6.57 -5.67 -8.95
C LEU A 208 -6.81 -4.17 -9.06
N GLY A 209 -6.51 -3.61 -10.24
CA GLY A 209 -6.87 -2.24 -10.58
C GLY A 209 -8.33 -2.11 -10.98
N LEU A 210 -8.86 -0.89 -10.90
CA LEU A 210 -10.17 -0.55 -11.46
C LEU A 210 -10.07 -0.36 -12.99
N ASN A 211 -10.21 -1.47 -13.70
CA ASN A 211 -9.97 -1.57 -15.14
C ASN A 211 -11.25 -1.64 -15.99
N GLN A 212 -12.44 -1.64 -15.39
CA GLN A 212 -13.71 -1.68 -16.12
C GLN A 212 -14.47 -0.36 -16.02
N GLU A 213 -15.07 0.05 -17.13
CA GLU A 213 -16.01 1.16 -17.18
C GLU A 213 -17.41 0.71 -16.79
N ARG A 214 -18.12 1.55 -16.04
CA ARG A 214 -19.45 1.33 -15.47
C ARG A 214 -20.32 2.59 -15.65
N PRO A 215 -20.72 2.90 -16.90
CA PRO A 215 -21.56 4.06 -17.16
C PRO A 215 -22.93 3.95 -16.46
N ASP A 216 -23.41 2.72 -16.24
CA ASP A 216 -24.59 2.42 -15.45
C ASP A 216 -24.45 2.88 -13.98
N ILE A 217 -23.28 2.67 -13.36
CA ILE A 217 -22.98 3.12 -12.00
C ILE A 217 -22.81 4.63 -11.94
N ALA A 218 -22.09 5.21 -12.90
CA ALA A 218 -21.94 6.67 -13.00
C ALA A 218 -23.30 7.36 -13.14
N ALA A 219 -24.20 6.83 -13.97
CA ALA A 219 -25.56 7.34 -14.13
C ALA A 219 -26.40 7.13 -12.87
N ARG A 220 -26.34 5.95 -12.24
CA ARG A 220 -27.09 5.61 -11.03
C ARG A 220 -26.81 6.56 -9.87
N PHE A 221 -25.56 6.96 -9.69
CA PHE A 221 -25.13 7.85 -8.60
C PHE A 221 -24.88 9.30 -9.05
N GLY A 222 -25.14 9.61 -10.32
CA GLY A 222 -25.02 10.97 -10.86
C GLY A 222 -23.60 11.55 -10.83
N SER A 223 -22.56 10.72 -10.87
CA SER A 223 -21.16 11.16 -10.80
C SER A 223 -20.31 10.55 -11.91
N PRO A 224 -19.70 11.35 -12.81
CA PRO A 224 -18.83 10.86 -13.87
C PRO A 224 -17.51 10.28 -13.33
N ASP A 225 -17.09 10.67 -12.13
CA ASP A 225 -15.87 10.16 -11.48
C ASP A 225 -15.99 8.66 -11.13
N LEU A 226 -17.22 8.15 -11.10
CA LEU A 226 -17.53 6.75 -10.87
C LEU A 226 -17.51 5.90 -12.15
N LEU A 227 -17.22 6.49 -13.33
CA LEU A 227 -17.17 5.75 -14.59
C LEU A 227 -16.20 4.57 -14.53
N ARG A 228 -15.06 4.72 -13.87
CA ARG A 228 -14.05 3.66 -13.74
C ARG A 228 -14.09 2.99 -12.37
N ALA A 229 -15.28 2.68 -11.87
CA ALA A 229 -15.50 2.00 -10.59
C ALA A 229 -15.52 0.46 -10.68
N GLY A 230 -15.49 -0.09 -11.91
CA GLY A 230 -15.51 -1.53 -12.12
C GLY A 230 -14.13 -2.16 -12.12
N PHE A 231 -14.07 -3.44 -11.78
CA PHE A 231 -12.86 -4.27 -11.82
C PHE A 231 -13.16 -5.63 -12.44
N ARG A 232 -12.14 -6.23 -13.03
CA ARG A 232 -12.16 -7.61 -13.53
C ARG A 232 -10.75 -8.19 -13.53
N GLY A 233 -10.58 -9.42 -13.07
CA GLY A 233 -9.27 -10.07 -13.06
C GLY A 233 -9.29 -11.53 -12.63
N VAL A 234 -8.29 -12.27 -13.12
CA VAL A 234 -8.06 -13.68 -12.76
C VAL A 234 -7.46 -13.77 -11.36
N VAL A 235 -8.00 -14.64 -10.53
CA VAL A 235 -7.49 -14.92 -9.19
C VAL A 235 -6.76 -16.26 -9.21
N PRO A 236 -5.48 -16.31 -8.82
CA PRO A 236 -4.73 -17.56 -8.81
C PRO A 236 -5.17 -18.46 -7.66
N GLY A 237 -5.13 -19.77 -7.88
CA GLY A 237 -5.08 -20.77 -6.80
C GLY A 237 -6.32 -21.66 -6.64
N GLU A 238 -7.52 -21.21 -7.00
CA GLU A 238 -8.72 -22.08 -7.03
C GLU A 238 -9.32 -22.14 -8.43
N SER A 239 -10.06 -23.22 -8.69
CA SER A 239 -10.85 -23.43 -9.91
C SER A 239 -12.34 -23.66 -9.63
N ASP A 240 -12.77 -23.64 -8.37
CA ASP A 240 -14.17 -23.86 -7.98
C ASP A 240 -14.73 -22.73 -7.10
N ALA A 241 -16.04 -22.49 -7.22
CA ALA A 241 -16.72 -21.40 -6.54
C ALA A 241 -16.82 -21.59 -5.01
N ALA A 242 -17.01 -22.83 -4.56
CA ALA A 242 -17.24 -23.11 -3.15
C ALA A 242 -15.96 -22.86 -2.33
N SER A 243 -14.83 -23.40 -2.78
CA SER A 243 -13.52 -23.17 -2.17
C SER A 243 -13.12 -21.70 -2.22
N PHE A 244 -13.48 -20.99 -3.28
CA PHE A 244 -13.26 -19.54 -3.36
C PHE A 244 -14.00 -18.82 -2.23
N VAL A 245 -15.31 -19.06 -2.08
CA VAL A 245 -16.13 -18.42 -1.04
C VAL A 245 -15.66 -18.76 0.37
N GLU A 246 -15.13 -19.97 0.60
CA GLU A 246 -14.65 -20.40 1.91
C GLU A 246 -13.32 -19.74 2.30
N ARG A 247 -12.40 -19.58 1.33
CA ARG A 247 -11.00 -19.24 1.61
C ARG A 247 -10.61 -17.82 1.22
N TYR A 248 -11.35 -17.21 0.31
CA TYR A 248 -11.00 -15.92 -0.27
C TYR A 248 -11.87 -14.81 0.27
N ARG A 249 -11.24 -13.67 0.51
CA ARG A 249 -11.90 -12.44 0.92
C ARG A 249 -11.49 -11.32 -0.02
N VAL A 250 -12.47 -10.55 -0.49
CA VAL A 250 -12.27 -9.48 -1.47
C VAL A 250 -12.56 -8.15 -0.80
N PHE A 251 -11.57 -7.25 -0.80
CA PHE A 251 -11.70 -5.94 -0.19
C PHE A 251 -11.48 -4.82 -1.19
N ALA A 252 -12.34 -3.81 -1.16
CA ALA A 252 -12.12 -2.55 -1.83
C ALA A 252 -11.37 -1.58 -0.92
N VAL A 253 -10.19 -1.13 -1.32
CA VAL A 253 -9.39 -0.18 -0.53
C VAL A 253 -9.79 1.24 -0.91
N MET A 254 -10.50 1.92 -0.02
CA MET A 254 -11.01 3.27 -0.24
C MET A 254 -9.91 4.32 -0.09
N LEU A 255 -10.12 5.51 -0.66
CA LEU A 255 -9.14 6.61 -0.61
C LEU A 255 -8.83 7.06 0.83
N ARG A 256 -9.79 6.94 1.75
CA ARG A 256 -9.72 7.47 3.12
C ARG A 256 -9.51 6.40 4.20
N GLY A 257 -8.70 5.39 3.92
CA GLY A 257 -8.23 4.47 4.97
C GLY A 257 -9.21 3.36 5.39
N ALA A 258 -10.29 3.14 4.63
CA ALA A 258 -11.20 2.01 4.87
C ALA A 258 -10.95 0.87 3.86
N ALA A 259 -11.11 -0.37 4.32
CA ALA A 259 -11.20 -1.55 3.46
C ALA A 259 -12.64 -2.07 3.52
N VAL A 260 -13.39 -1.97 2.42
CA VAL A 260 -14.77 -2.48 2.36
C VAL A 260 -14.71 -3.92 1.91
N GLU A 261 -15.11 -4.86 2.76
CA GLU A 261 -15.25 -6.26 2.38
C GLU A 261 -16.47 -6.42 1.48
N LEU A 262 -16.26 -6.86 0.24
CA LEU A 262 -17.35 -7.15 -0.67
C LEU A 262 -17.96 -8.50 -0.28
N ASN A 263 -19.29 -8.56 -0.29
CA ASN A 263 -20.01 -9.79 0.01
C ASN A 263 -19.53 -10.92 -0.90
N ALA A 264 -19.53 -12.16 -0.39
CA ALA A 264 -19.15 -13.32 -1.16
C ALA A 264 -19.87 -13.34 -2.52
N PRO A 265 -19.16 -13.58 -3.63
CA PRO A 265 -19.74 -13.48 -4.94
C PRO A 265 -20.87 -14.49 -5.10
N ARG A 266 -21.98 -14.06 -5.69
CA ARG A 266 -23.04 -15.00 -6.10
C ARG A 266 -22.56 -15.70 -7.38
N PRO A 267 -22.86 -17.00 -7.57
CA PRO A 267 -22.70 -17.60 -8.89
C PRO A 267 -23.51 -16.78 -9.90
N ALA A 268 -22.88 -16.35 -11.00
CA ALA A 268 -23.62 -15.77 -12.11
C ALA A 268 -24.64 -16.82 -12.64
N PRO A 269 -25.85 -16.39 -13.06
CA PRO A 269 -26.84 -17.29 -13.64
C PRO A 269 -26.35 -17.95 -14.95
#